data_AF-A0AA96JDF0-F1
#
_entry.id   AF-A0AA96JDF0-F1
#
_cell.length_a   1.000
_cell.length_b   1.000
_cell.length_c   1.000
_cell.angle_alpha   90.00
_cell.angle_beta   90.00
_cell.angle_gamma   90.00
#
_symmetry.space_group_name_H-M   'P 1'
#
loop_
_entity.id
_entity.type
_entity.pdbx_description
1 polymer ?
#
loop_
_entity_poly.entity_id
_entity_poly.type
_entity_poly.pdbx_seq_one_letter_code
_entity_poly.pdbx_strand_id
1 'polypeptide(L)'
;MKQHTVIDSPYGPLTLVADDGVLCGLYMTGQRHRPPEESFGERADGAPFDAAEEQLKAYFAGDLKEFSLELRLHGTPFQRGVWEQLRRIPYGETRSYGELADALGAPRAFRAVGLANGKNPVGIIVPCHRVIGANGGLTGYGGGLARKQRLLDFERGGREPSLFHLPSPHLHETPAP
;
A
#
# COMPACT_ATOMS: atom_id res chain seq x y z
N MET A 1 0.73 -8.91 21.28
CA MET A 1 2.19 -8.85 21.10
C MET A 1 2.47 -8.41 19.69
N LYS A 2 3.33 -7.40 19.52
CA LYS A 2 3.72 -6.94 18.21
C LYS A 2 4.86 -7.77 17.63
N GLN A 3 4.79 -8.00 16.33
CA GLN A 3 5.82 -8.64 15.53
C GLN A 3 5.97 -7.88 14.21
N HIS A 4 7.12 -8.03 13.56
CA HIS A 4 7.33 -7.48 12.24
C HIS A 4 8.17 -8.38 11.34
N THR A 5 8.02 -8.15 10.03
CA THR A 5 8.95 -8.65 9.02
C THR A 5 9.28 -7.56 8.01
N VAL A 6 10.29 -7.80 7.19
CA VAL A 6 10.65 -6.93 6.07
C VAL A 6 10.69 -7.78 4.81
N ILE A 7 9.90 -7.39 3.82
CA ILE A 7 9.88 -8.03 2.51
C ILE A 7 10.42 -7.07 1.45
N ASP A 8 11.00 -7.63 0.39
CA ASP A 8 11.37 -6.83 -0.78
C ASP A 8 10.11 -6.42 -1.56
N SER A 9 10.09 -5.18 -2.05
CA SER A 9 9.13 -4.74 -3.07
C SER A 9 9.81 -3.95 -4.19
N PRO A 10 9.17 -3.79 -5.35
CA PRO A 10 9.69 -2.93 -6.41
C PRO A 10 9.71 -1.43 -6.06
N TYR A 11 9.17 -1.08 -4.90
CA TYR A 11 9.17 0.26 -4.30
C TYR A 11 10.19 0.39 -3.16
N GLY A 12 11.07 -0.61 -3.02
CA GLY A 12 12.03 -0.79 -1.93
C GLY A 12 11.49 -1.70 -0.82
N PRO A 13 12.27 -1.94 0.25
CA PRO A 13 11.84 -2.76 1.37
C PRO A 13 10.53 -2.26 2.00
N LEU A 14 9.63 -3.19 2.31
CA LEU A 14 8.38 -2.92 3.02
C LEU A 14 8.44 -3.58 4.40
N THR A 15 8.24 -2.79 5.45
CA THR A 15 8.08 -3.30 6.81
C THR A 15 6.62 -3.61 7.06
N LEU A 16 6.30 -4.88 7.32
CA LEU A 16 4.97 -5.32 7.74
C LEU A 16 4.98 -5.49 9.26
N VAL A 17 3.92 -5.05 9.92
CA VAL A 17 3.78 -5.11 11.39
C VAL A 17 2.44 -5.74 11.72
N ALA A 18 2.46 -6.74 12.60
CA ALA A 18 1.28 -7.38 13.13
C ALA A 18 1.16 -7.11 14.63
N ASP A 19 -0.07 -7.04 15.12
CA ASP A 19 -0.39 -7.00 16.54
C ASP A 19 -1.37 -8.13 16.86
N ASP A 20 -0.96 -9.04 17.75
CA ASP A 20 -1.69 -10.29 18.04
C ASP A 20 -2.09 -11.07 16.78
N GLY A 21 -1.13 -11.22 15.86
CA GLY A 21 -1.34 -11.98 14.62
C GLY A 21 -2.11 -11.24 13.52
N VAL A 22 -2.58 -10.01 13.75
CA VAL A 22 -3.35 -9.25 12.75
C VAL A 22 -2.52 -8.10 12.19
N LEU A 23 -2.50 -7.95 10.85
CA LEU A 23 -1.73 -6.90 10.18
C LEU A 23 -2.25 -5.51 10.61
N CYS A 24 -1.36 -4.72 11.19
CA CYS A 24 -1.67 -3.38 11.69
C CYS A 24 -0.76 -2.29 11.11
N GLY A 25 0.28 -2.67 10.36
CA GLY A 25 1.19 -1.75 9.70
C GLY A 25 1.78 -2.31 8.40
N LEU A 26 1.95 -1.44 7.41
CA LEU A 26 2.76 -1.63 6.22
C LEU A 26 3.42 -0.30 5.87
N TYR A 27 4.74 -0.24 6.03
CA TYR A 27 5.51 0.99 5.92
C TYR A 27 6.61 0.88 4.87
N MET A 28 6.76 1.93 4.07
CA MET A 28 7.89 2.10 3.15
C MET A 28 9.07 2.79 3.86
N THR A 29 10.31 2.48 3.42
CA THR A 29 11.50 3.19 3.89
C THR A 29 11.40 4.70 3.66
N GLY A 30 11.60 5.48 4.72
CA GLY A 30 11.52 6.94 4.70
C GLY A 30 10.10 7.51 4.68
N GLN A 31 9.06 6.71 4.93
CA GLN A 31 7.69 7.21 5.04
C GLN A 31 7.52 8.20 6.20
N ARG A 32 6.92 9.36 5.93
CA ARG A 32 6.81 10.50 6.87
C ARG A 32 6.21 10.16 8.25
N HIS A 33 5.24 9.26 8.28
CA HIS A 33 4.54 8.85 9.50
C HIS A 33 4.85 7.39 9.89
N ARG A 34 6.01 6.86 9.47
CA ARG A 34 6.50 5.57 9.93
C ARG A 34 6.81 5.65 11.44
N PRO A 35 6.28 4.74 12.27
CA PRO A 35 6.66 4.65 13.67
C PRO A 35 8.16 4.32 13.84
N PRO A 36 8.74 4.60 15.02
CA PRO A 36 10.11 4.17 15.35
C PRO A 36 10.21 2.64 15.31
N GLU A 37 11.36 2.11 14.88
CA GLU A 37 11.54 0.67 14.62
C GLU A 37 11.38 -0.18 15.88
N GLU A 38 11.73 0.38 17.03
CA GLU A 38 11.56 -0.21 18.36
C GLU A 38 10.09 -0.50 18.70
N SER A 39 9.15 0.16 18.01
CA SER A 39 7.71 -0.05 18.21
C SER A 39 7.11 -1.19 17.39
N PHE A 40 7.90 -1.83 16.52
CA PHE A 40 7.45 -2.91 15.64
C PHE A 40 7.42 -4.28 16.30
N GLY A 41 8.04 -4.42 17.48
CA GLY A 41 8.14 -5.70 18.19
C GLY A 41 9.18 -6.63 17.57
N GLU A 42 9.20 -7.88 18.00
CA GLU A 42 10.22 -8.85 17.57
C GLU A 42 10.10 -9.17 16.08
N ARG A 43 11.23 -9.45 15.44
CA ARG A 43 11.24 -9.91 14.05
C ARG A 43 10.76 -11.36 13.99
N ALA A 44 9.80 -11.64 13.12
CA ALA A 44 9.31 -12.97 12.83
C ALA A 44 9.13 -13.11 11.32
N ASP A 45 9.71 -14.15 10.73
CA ASP A 45 9.53 -14.46 9.32
C ASP A 45 8.42 -15.52 9.18
N GLY A 46 7.63 -15.45 8.11
CA GLY A 46 6.45 -16.28 7.90
C GLY A 46 5.23 -15.79 8.69
N ALA A 47 4.44 -16.70 9.26
CA ALA A 47 3.27 -16.37 10.07
C ALA A 47 3.59 -15.31 11.17
N PRO A 48 2.80 -14.23 11.29
CA PRO A 48 1.46 -14.02 10.70
C PRO A 48 1.44 -13.34 9.31
N PHE A 49 2.57 -13.20 8.63
CA PHE A 49 2.70 -12.37 7.42
C PHE A 49 2.49 -13.10 6.09
N ASP A 50 2.42 -14.44 6.08
CA ASP A 50 2.37 -15.26 4.85
C ASP A 50 1.31 -14.78 3.85
N ALA A 51 0.07 -14.57 4.31
CA ALA A 51 -1.03 -14.13 3.45
C ALA A 51 -0.82 -12.71 2.90
N ALA A 52 -0.24 -11.81 3.70
CA ALA A 52 0.05 -10.45 3.26
C ALA A 52 1.19 -10.43 2.23
N GLU A 53 2.23 -11.23 2.45
CA GLU A 53 3.35 -11.37 1.53
C GLU A 53 2.91 -11.98 0.19
N GLU A 54 2.11 -13.04 0.21
CA GLU A 54 1.55 -13.68 -0.98
C GLU A 54 0.71 -12.69 -1.80
N GLN A 55 -0.21 -11.96 -1.16
CA GLN A 55 -1.06 -11.00 -1.87
C GLN A 55 -0.27 -9.79 -2.38
N LEU A 56 0.76 -9.33 -1.67
CA LEU A 56 1.64 -8.26 -2.15
C LEU A 56 2.45 -8.71 -3.36
N LYS A 57 2.96 -9.95 -3.35
CA LYS A 57 3.64 -10.56 -4.52
C LYS A 57 2.70 -10.61 -5.73
N ALA A 58 1.48 -11.11 -5.56
CA ALA A 58 0.48 -11.15 -6.62
C ALA A 58 0.06 -9.75 -7.10
N TYR A 59 -0.05 -8.78 -6.18
CA TYR A 59 -0.36 -7.39 -6.52
C TYR A 59 0.73 -6.79 -7.40
N PHE A 60 2.01 -6.95 -7.04
CA PHE A 60 3.12 -6.42 -7.83
C PHE A 60 3.33 -7.17 -9.16
N ALA A 61 2.92 -8.44 -9.26
CA ALA A 61 2.88 -9.18 -10.52
C ALA A 61 1.74 -8.71 -11.45
N GLY A 62 0.77 -7.94 -10.94
CA GLY A 62 -0.42 -7.50 -11.68
C GLY A 62 -1.58 -8.50 -11.66
N ASP A 63 -1.43 -9.62 -10.94
CA ASP A 63 -2.41 -10.70 -10.86
C ASP A 63 -3.50 -10.44 -9.80
N LEU A 64 -3.22 -9.55 -8.82
CA LEU A 64 -4.17 -9.19 -7.77
C LEU A 64 -4.54 -7.70 -7.83
N LYS A 65 -5.86 -7.43 -7.83
CA LYS A 65 -6.42 -6.08 -7.84
C LYS A 65 -7.08 -5.69 -6.52
N GLU A 66 -7.49 -6.68 -5.73
CA GLU A 66 -8.21 -6.49 -4.47
C GLU A 66 -7.57 -7.33 -3.37
N PHE A 67 -7.23 -6.69 -2.25
CA PHE A 67 -6.67 -7.36 -1.08
C PHE A 67 -7.78 -7.89 -0.19
N SER A 68 -7.66 -9.17 0.20
CA SER A 68 -8.52 -9.83 1.18
C SER A 68 -7.70 -10.17 2.42
N LEU A 69 -7.43 -9.16 3.24
CA LEU A 69 -6.65 -9.27 4.47
C LEU A 69 -7.43 -8.69 5.65
N GLU A 70 -7.34 -9.35 6.81
CA GLU A 70 -7.80 -8.78 8.07
C GLU A 70 -6.83 -7.68 8.52
N LEU A 71 -7.36 -6.49 8.81
CA LEU A 71 -6.55 -5.33 9.18
C LEU A 71 -6.98 -4.77 10.55
N ARG A 72 -6.00 -4.47 11.39
CA ARG A 72 -6.20 -3.73 12.65
C ARG A 72 -5.68 -2.31 12.52
N LEU A 73 -6.57 -1.38 12.16
CA LEU A 73 -6.20 0.01 11.91
C LEU A 73 -6.26 0.86 13.20
N HIS A 74 -5.11 1.10 13.83
CA HIS A 74 -5.01 1.97 15.01
C HIS A 74 -5.03 3.45 14.62
N GLY A 75 -6.10 4.15 15.01
CA GLY A 75 -6.28 5.58 14.75
C GLY A 75 -7.53 6.13 15.44
N THR A 76 -7.81 7.41 15.31
CA THR A 76 -9.07 8.01 15.78
C THR A 76 -10.27 7.47 15.00
N PRO A 77 -11.51 7.59 15.51
CA PRO A 77 -12.70 7.20 14.75
C PRO A 77 -12.77 7.86 13.37
N PHE A 78 -12.39 9.15 13.27
CA PHE A 78 -12.34 9.86 12.00
C PHE A 78 -11.29 9.28 11.04
N GLN A 79 -10.08 8.98 11.54
CA GLN A 79 -9.03 8.37 10.72
C GLN A 79 -9.44 7.00 10.18
N ARG A 80 -10.00 6.13 11.04
CA ARG A 80 -10.52 4.83 10.62
C ARG A 80 -11.62 4.98 9.58
N GLY A 81 -12.54 5.93 9.77
CA GLY A 81 -13.57 6.24 8.77
C GLY A 81 -12.98 6.63 7.42
N VAL A 82 -11.95 7.48 7.39
CA VAL A 82 -11.23 7.84 6.15
C VAL A 82 -10.60 6.60 5.51
N TRP A 83 -9.88 5.78 6.28
CA TRP A 83 -9.19 4.60 5.77
C TRP A 83 -10.15 3.53 5.23
N GLU A 84 -11.31 3.35 5.83
CA GLU A 84 -12.36 2.49 5.27
C GLU A 84 -12.88 3.00 3.93
N GLN A 85 -13.04 4.32 3.78
CA GLN A 85 -13.41 4.89 2.48
C GLN A 85 -12.29 4.74 1.44
N LEU A 86 -11.01 4.81 1.84
CA LEU A 86 -9.89 4.55 0.92
C LEU A 86 -9.97 3.14 0.33
N ARG A 87 -10.29 2.14 1.15
CA ARG A 87 -10.40 0.74 0.71
C ARG A 87 -11.50 0.52 -0.34
N ARG A 88 -12.47 1.44 -0.45
CA ARG A 88 -13.54 1.40 -1.45
C ARG A 88 -13.14 2.00 -2.79
N ILE A 89 -11.97 2.63 -2.90
CA ILE A 89 -11.49 3.17 -4.17
C ILE A 89 -10.94 2.00 -5.00
N PRO A 90 -11.52 1.66 -6.17
CA PRO A 90 -11.09 0.52 -6.95
C PRO A 90 -9.65 0.64 -7.47
N TYR A 91 -9.06 -0.50 -7.82
CA TYR A 91 -7.76 -0.55 -8.49
C TYR A 91 -7.78 0.25 -9.80
N GLY A 92 -6.75 1.08 -10.03
CA GLY A 92 -6.63 1.89 -11.24
C GLY A 92 -7.50 3.17 -11.25
N GLU A 93 -8.39 3.31 -10.27
CA GLU A 93 -9.21 4.50 -10.09
C GLU A 93 -8.62 5.48 -9.08
N THR A 94 -9.05 6.74 -9.19
CA THR A 94 -8.70 7.79 -8.23
C THR A 94 -9.93 8.50 -7.71
N ARG A 95 -9.82 9.09 -6.52
CA ARG A 95 -10.79 10.04 -5.96
C ARG A 95 -10.07 11.31 -5.51
N SER A 96 -10.78 12.41 -5.44
CA SER A 96 -10.29 13.65 -4.87
C SER A 96 -10.49 13.68 -3.35
N TYR A 97 -9.72 14.52 -2.66
CA TYR A 97 -9.94 14.77 -1.23
C TYR A 97 -11.35 15.31 -0.92
N GLY A 98 -11.97 16.02 -1.87
CA GLY A 98 -13.34 16.53 -1.75
C GLY A 98 -14.36 15.40 -1.82
N GLU A 99 -14.29 14.56 -2.87
CA GLU A 99 -15.18 13.40 -3.01
C GLU A 99 -15.08 12.45 -1.80
N LEU A 100 -13.88 12.27 -1.26
CA LEU A 100 -13.69 11.45 -0.07
C LEU A 100 -14.31 12.08 1.19
N ALA A 101 -14.26 13.42 1.30
CA ALA A 101 -14.91 14.15 2.39
C ALA A 101 -16.44 14.11 2.27
N ASP A 102 -16.97 14.18 1.05
CA ASP A 102 -18.41 14.06 0.77
C ASP A 102 -18.92 12.66 1.12
N ALA A 103 -18.18 11.61 0.74
CA ALA A 103 -18.50 10.22 1.09
C ALA A 103 -18.50 9.94 2.61
N LEU A 104 -17.84 10.80 3.39
CA LEU A 104 -17.84 10.76 4.87
C LEU A 104 -18.95 11.60 5.50
N GLY A 105 -19.80 12.26 4.70
CA GLY A 105 -20.81 13.20 5.20
C GLY A 105 -20.20 14.49 5.77
N ALA A 106 -18.96 14.80 5.43
CA ALA A 106 -18.19 15.92 5.97
C ALA A 106 -17.58 16.77 4.85
N PRO A 107 -18.38 17.40 3.96
CA PRO A 107 -17.92 18.06 2.73
C PRO A 107 -16.86 19.15 2.97
N ARG A 108 -16.87 19.79 4.14
CA ARG A 108 -15.90 20.84 4.51
C ARG A 108 -14.60 20.30 5.10
N ALA A 109 -14.45 18.98 5.25
CA ALA A 109 -13.34 18.34 5.96
C ALA A 109 -12.19 17.87 5.04
N PHE A 110 -12.13 18.30 3.77
CA PHE A 110 -11.10 17.85 2.81
C PHE A 110 -9.65 17.98 3.32
N ARG A 111 -9.33 19.04 4.09
CA ARG A 111 -8.00 19.19 4.73
C ARG A 111 -7.75 18.13 5.80
N ALA A 112 -8.74 17.86 6.65
CA ALA A 112 -8.66 16.84 7.69
C ALA A 112 -8.55 15.44 7.08
N VAL A 113 -9.29 15.18 6.00
CA VAL A 113 -9.17 13.96 5.19
C VAL A 113 -7.74 13.81 4.65
N GLY A 114 -7.14 14.87 4.10
CA GLY A 114 -5.75 14.84 3.65
C GLY A 114 -4.74 14.48 4.75
N LEU A 115 -4.92 15.02 5.96
CA LEU A 115 -4.09 14.68 7.11
C LEU A 115 -4.28 13.22 7.56
N ALA A 116 -5.53 12.72 7.56
CA ALA A 116 -5.83 11.32 7.88
C ALA A 116 -5.27 10.35 6.82
N ASN A 117 -5.37 10.71 5.54
CA ASN A 117 -4.80 9.96 4.41
C ASN A 117 -3.27 9.82 4.56
N GLY A 118 -2.58 10.90 4.94
CA GLY A 118 -1.14 10.88 5.19
C GLY A 118 -0.72 9.97 6.34
N LYS A 119 -1.59 9.77 7.34
CA LYS A 119 -1.35 8.94 8.52
C LYS A 119 -1.79 7.48 8.36
N ASN A 120 -2.10 7.03 7.14
CA ASN A 120 -2.44 5.64 6.88
C ASN A 120 -1.33 4.69 7.37
N PRO A 121 -1.61 3.76 8.30
CA PRO A 121 -0.61 2.85 8.83
C PRO A 121 -0.34 1.64 7.92
N VAL A 122 -1.24 1.31 6.99
CA VAL A 122 -1.12 0.12 6.11
C VAL A 122 -1.08 0.58 4.64
N GLY A 123 0.05 1.10 4.20
CA GLY A 123 0.23 1.57 2.82
C GLY A 123 -0.02 0.47 1.78
N ILE A 124 -0.26 0.87 0.51
CA ILE A 124 -0.60 -0.01 -0.62
C ILE A 124 -1.94 -0.73 -0.45
N ILE A 125 -2.11 -1.53 0.60
CA ILE A 125 -3.32 -2.30 0.92
C ILE A 125 -4.49 -1.36 1.26
N VAL A 126 -4.25 -0.35 2.11
CA VAL A 126 -5.15 0.80 2.23
C VAL A 126 -4.64 1.85 1.23
N PRO A 127 -5.34 2.11 0.12
CA PRO A 127 -4.74 2.73 -1.06
C PRO A 127 -4.72 4.26 -0.99
N CYS A 128 -3.97 4.82 -0.03
CA CYS A 128 -3.83 6.27 0.16
C CYS A 128 -3.15 7.00 -1.02
N HIS A 129 -2.51 6.26 -1.93
CA HIS A 129 -1.97 6.77 -3.20
C HIS A 129 -3.06 7.11 -4.23
N ARG A 130 -4.26 6.50 -4.13
CA ARG A 130 -5.39 6.74 -5.06
C ARG A 130 -6.14 8.05 -4.82
N VAL A 131 -5.77 8.82 -3.80
CA VAL A 131 -6.40 10.14 -3.53
C VAL A 131 -5.58 11.28 -4.12
N ILE A 132 -6.17 12.16 -4.92
CA ILE A 132 -5.47 13.26 -5.60
C ILE A 132 -6.17 14.61 -5.39
N GLY A 133 -5.54 15.71 -5.83
CA GLY A 133 -6.19 17.02 -5.88
C GLY A 133 -7.31 17.06 -6.91
N ALA A 134 -8.32 17.92 -6.71
CA ALA A 134 -9.44 18.06 -7.66
C ALA A 134 -9.00 18.50 -9.07
N ASN A 135 -7.83 19.14 -9.19
CA ASN A 135 -7.21 19.51 -10.46
C ASN A 135 -6.35 18.38 -11.08
N GLY A 136 -6.42 17.16 -10.56
CA GLY A 136 -5.57 16.04 -10.97
C GLY A 136 -4.16 16.05 -10.38
N GLY A 137 -3.80 17.09 -9.61
CA GLY A 137 -2.46 17.25 -9.06
C GLY A 137 -2.13 16.22 -7.97
N LEU A 138 -0.90 15.66 -8.01
CA LEU A 138 -0.38 14.84 -6.93
C LEU A 138 0.05 15.71 -5.76
N THR A 139 -0.59 15.52 -4.62
CA THR A 139 -0.20 16.16 -3.36
C THR A 139 -0.15 15.12 -2.24
N GLY A 140 0.53 15.47 -1.15
CA GLY A 140 0.43 14.80 0.15
C GLY A 140 0.47 13.27 0.12
N TYR A 141 1.67 12.69 0.04
CA TYR A 141 1.87 11.25 0.17
C TYR A 141 3.00 10.93 1.14
N GLY A 142 2.71 10.12 2.15
CA GLY A 142 3.65 9.76 3.21
C GLY A 142 4.91 9.09 2.68
N GLY A 143 4.82 8.30 1.61
CA GLY A 143 5.95 7.64 0.94
C GLY A 143 6.64 8.48 -0.15
N GLY A 144 6.32 9.77 -0.29
CA GLY A 144 6.90 10.64 -1.32
C GLY A 144 6.22 10.59 -2.70
N LEU A 145 6.11 11.75 -3.36
CA LEU A 145 5.31 11.90 -4.58
C LEU A 145 5.76 11.00 -5.74
N ALA A 146 7.06 10.74 -5.87
CA ALA A 146 7.59 9.84 -6.90
C ALA A 146 7.03 8.40 -6.76
N ARG A 147 6.92 7.88 -5.53
CA ARG A 147 6.34 6.55 -5.29
C ARG A 147 4.84 6.54 -5.59
N LYS A 148 4.12 7.59 -5.21
CA LYS A 148 2.69 7.74 -5.52
C LYS A 148 2.43 7.73 -7.02
N GLN A 149 3.20 8.49 -7.79
CA GLN A 149 3.09 8.50 -9.25
C GLN A 149 3.34 7.10 -9.83
N ARG A 150 4.43 6.44 -9.42
CA ARG A 150 4.76 5.08 -9.87
C ARG A 150 3.68 4.04 -9.52
N LEU A 151 3.03 4.13 -8.36
CA LEU A 151 1.91 3.25 -8.00
C LEU A 151 0.68 3.52 -8.88
N LEU A 152 0.35 4.79 -9.12
CA LEU A 152 -0.78 5.15 -9.99
C LEU A 152 -0.55 4.71 -11.44
N ASP A 153 0.67 4.87 -11.95
CA ASP A 153 1.01 4.46 -13.32
C ASP A 153 0.96 2.93 -13.46
N PHE A 154 1.48 2.20 -12.46
CA PHE A 154 1.37 0.75 -12.39
C PHE A 154 -0.09 0.29 -12.47
N GLU A 155 -0.95 0.85 -11.62
CA GLU A 155 -2.37 0.46 -11.59
C GLU A 155 -3.16 0.85 -12.85
N ARG A 156 -2.66 1.79 -13.65
CA ARG A 156 -3.25 2.22 -14.93
C ARG A 156 -2.74 1.42 -16.13
N GLY A 157 -1.89 0.42 -15.92
CA GLY A 157 -1.34 -0.43 -16.98
C GLY A 157 -0.03 0.09 -17.60
N GLY A 158 0.65 1.04 -16.96
CA GLY A 158 2.03 1.37 -17.31
C GLY A 158 2.98 0.21 -16.95
N ARG A 159 3.88 -0.19 -17.87
CA ARG A 159 5.05 -1.03 -17.53
C ARG A 159 5.95 -0.24 -16.57
N GLU A 160 6.43 -0.71 -15.42
CA GLU A 160 6.35 -1.99 -14.70
C GLU A 160 6.46 -1.70 -13.18
N PRO A 161 6.23 -2.69 -12.30
CA PRO A 161 7.40 -3.18 -11.57
C PRO A 161 7.50 -4.72 -11.43
N SER A 162 8.54 -5.34 -11.99
CA SER A 162 9.02 -6.66 -11.53
C SER A 162 10.09 -6.49 -10.45
N LEU A 163 9.97 -7.26 -9.38
CA LEU A 163 11.09 -7.63 -8.51
C LEU A 163 11.70 -8.97 -8.92
N PHE A 164 10.91 -9.79 -9.61
CA PHE A 164 11.14 -11.21 -9.85
C PHE A 164 10.92 -11.50 -11.34
N HIS A 165 11.79 -11.00 -12.21
CA HIS A 165 11.99 -11.71 -13.47
C HIS A 165 12.86 -12.93 -13.14
N LEU A 166 12.24 -14.08 -12.90
CA LEU A 166 12.95 -15.34 -13.08
C LEU A 166 13.35 -15.40 -14.56
N PRO A 167 14.63 -15.62 -14.91
CA PRO A 167 14.99 -15.84 -16.30
C PRO A 167 14.20 -17.04 -16.80
N SER A 168 13.48 -16.87 -17.92
CA SER A 168 12.94 -18.01 -18.65
C SER A 168 14.10 -18.99 -18.91
N PRO A 169 13.98 -20.29 -18.59
CA PRO A 169 15.01 -21.24 -18.95
C PRO A 169 15.12 -21.24 -20.47
N HIS A 170 16.34 -20.99 -20.94
CA HIS A 170 16.74 -21.04 -22.33
C HIS A 170 16.07 -22.23 -23.04
N LEU A 171 15.26 -21.93 -24.06
CA LEU A 171 15.00 -22.93 -25.09
C LEU A 171 16.34 -23.18 -25.77
N HIS A 172 16.88 -24.35 -25.47
CA HIS A 172 18.01 -24.95 -26.16
C HIS A 172 17.59 -25.10 -27.63
N GLU A 173 18.03 -24.18 -28.49
CA GLU A 173 18.07 -24.44 -29.92
C GLU A 173 19.19 -25.47 -30.14
N THR A 174 18.80 -26.72 -30.34
CA THR A 174 19.66 -27.73 -30.96
C THR A 174 20.04 -27.27 -32.36
N PRO A 175 21.33 -27.33 -32.75
CA PRO A 175 21.70 -27.09 -34.14
C PRO A 175 21.20 -28.26 -34.99
N ALA A 176 20.50 -27.92 -36.08
CA ALA A 176 20.12 -28.85 -37.14
C ALA A 176 21.38 -29.36 -37.89
N PRO A 177 21.33 -30.56 -38.49
CA PRO A 177 22.50 -31.34 -38.89
C PRO A 177 23.31 -30.75 -40.06
#